data_AF-A0A651FCD9-F1
#
_entry.id   AF-A0A651FCD9-F1
#
_cell.length_a   1.000
_cell.length_b   1.000
_cell.length_c   1.000
_cell.angle_alpha   90.00
_cell.angle_beta   90.00
_cell.angle_gamma   90.00
#
_symmetry.space_group_name_H-M   'P 1'
#
loop_
_entity.id
_entity.type
_entity.pdbx_description
1 polymer ?
#
loop_
_entity_poly.entity_id
_entity_poly.type
_entity_poly.pdbx_seq_one_letter_code
_entity_poly.pdbx_strand_id
1 'polypeptide(L)'
;MVRSLPKARILTLCLAALAQIALPGCSTKPDRVVAAQVSVGDLGEARKRSYFAMQSAREEDRLLTELRFGIVALADGYPRSAEPPLLSVFRTLREQGLNEDRTLPGVFIGEAARIWKGEPFEQAMAYYAIAAQQGMLGEWGNMRAAASGSLFLLKNFQDVEHASDPRLALAQRAARRDSESDAYLDAGYQPIRTDFALGYLMHAIASRAMGRTEEARDNLLRAHEVAPWLEEVIGRLHSGEYDTVLLIEFGLGPEKIAYGPDGILTRFVERTRSGSERLIVQTDSGDRTVWPWTADVNSMSSRMAWRGLDDIRQLRSAIGSGMTVAGAVLLGSRDRDTQLVGLGLLLGGLLTKATSQADIRACEVLPQRVYVVPLQLHEATRLVLQVEGRPQSRMVLPLVPSGSVQEPAVHLIRIPDRASRNEQWLTSGVIRYANEWVPGRVPGDQLPWILGGTCVHPPTHEALRRYQASGWLRDMTLSDLQELYRLEGISWDIESTGGIARGHILEGGSSLVAPVPASAGFLRLFTQPHPEYRPRSPEVRRLRGQIELELREHRP
;
A
#
# COMPACT_ATOMS: atom_id res chain seq x y z
N MET A 1 9.79 -27.72 -59.26
CA MET A 1 8.50 -28.40 -58.98
C MET A 1 8.26 -28.39 -57.48
N VAL A 2 7.64 -27.32 -56.96
CA VAL A 2 7.24 -27.26 -55.53
C VAL A 2 5.86 -27.91 -55.43
N ARG A 3 5.77 -29.09 -54.82
CA ARG A 3 4.48 -29.76 -54.59
C ARG A 3 3.70 -28.97 -53.56
N SER A 4 2.58 -28.36 -53.98
CA SER A 4 1.68 -27.64 -53.09
C SER A 4 1.15 -28.58 -52.00
N LEU A 5 1.44 -28.29 -50.74
CA LEU A 5 0.80 -28.95 -49.61
C LEU A 5 -0.72 -28.72 -49.70
N PRO A 6 -1.56 -29.74 -49.47
CA PRO A 6 -3.01 -29.58 -49.52
C PRO A 6 -3.43 -28.57 -48.44
N LYS A 7 -4.16 -27.52 -48.86
CA LYS A 7 -4.56 -26.35 -48.05
C LYS A 7 -5.17 -26.72 -46.69
N ALA A 8 -5.84 -27.87 -46.60
CA ALA A 8 -6.38 -28.41 -45.35
C ALA A 8 -5.31 -28.60 -44.27
N ARG A 9 -4.09 -29.07 -44.62
CA ARG A 9 -3.01 -29.31 -43.65
C ARG A 9 -2.41 -28.03 -43.08
N ILE A 10 -2.33 -26.96 -43.89
CA ILE A 10 -1.85 -25.65 -43.43
C ILE A 10 -2.83 -25.06 -42.42
N LEU A 11 -4.14 -25.14 -42.69
CA LEU A 11 -5.17 -24.67 -41.78
C LEU A 11 -5.15 -25.44 -40.44
N THR A 12 -5.00 -26.77 -40.48
CA THR A 12 -4.90 -27.61 -39.27
C THR A 12 -3.65 -27.31 -38.45
N LEU A 13 -2.49 -27.08 -39.09
CA LEU A 13 -1.25 -26.69 -38.42
C LEU A 13 -1.36 -25.31 -37.77
N CYS A 14 -1.97 -24.34 -38.45
CA CYS A 14 -2.21 -23.01 -37.88
C CYS A 14 -3.17 -23.07 -36.68
N LEU A 15 -4.25 -23.84 -36.75
CA LEU A 15 -5.19 -24.03 -35.63
C LEU A 15 -4.54 -24.77 -34.45
N ALA A 16 -3.70 -25.77 -34.71
CA ALA A 16 -2.95 -26.47 -33.66
C ALA A 16 -1.89 -25.57 -32.98
N ALA A 17 -1.21 -24.72 -33.76
CA ALA A 17 -0.28 -23.73 -33.21
C ALA A 17 -0.99 -22.65 -32.39
N LEU A 18 -2.15 -22.17 -32.83
CA LEU A 18 -3.02 -21.25 -32.08
C LEU A 18 -3.51 -21.87 -30.76
N ALA A 19 -3.84 -23.18 -30.76
CA ALA A 19 -4.28 -23.88 -29.56
C ALA A 19 -3.16 -24.05 -28.51
N GLN A 20 -1.88 -24.13 -28.92
CA GLN A 20 -0.76 -24.20 -27.98
C GLN A 20 -0.37 -22.85 -27.36
N ILE A 21 -0.73 -21.73 -28.00
CA ILE A 21 -0.49 -20.37 -27.47
C ILE A 21 -1.54 -19.98 -26.41
N ALA A 22 -2.68 -20.69 -26.36
CA ALA A 22 -3.76 -20.44 -25.40
C ALA A 22 -3.56 -21.11 -24.04
N LEU A 23 -2.32 -21.33 -23.59
CA LEU A 23 -2.07 -21.73 -22.20
C LEU A 23 -2.52 -20.57 -21.30
N PRO A 24 -3.46 -20.79 -20.35
CA PRO A 24 -3.93 -19.73 -19.47
C PRO A 24 -2.72 -19.22 -18.69
N GLY A 25 -2.28 -18.00 -19.00
CA GLY A 25 -1.25 -17.33 -18.23
C GLY A 25 -1.71 -17.31 -16.78
N CYS A 26 -0.94 -17.92 -15.88
CA CYS A 26 -1.19 -17.90 -14.45
C CYS A 26 -1.05 -16.47 -13.94
N SER A 27 -2.08 -15.65 -14.12
CA SER A 27 -2.17 -14.31 -13.56
C SER A 27 -2.32 -14.42 -12.04
N THR A 28 -1.50 -13.68 -11.31
CA THR A 28 -1.57 -13.60 -9.85
C THR A 28 -2.92 -13.03 -9.44
N LYS A 29 -3.71 -13.86 -8.74
CA LYS A 29 -5.01 -13.45 -8.20
C LYS A 29 -4.78 -12.54 -6.98
N PRO A 30 -5.71 -11.60 -6.69
CA PRO A 30 -5.69 -10.83 -5.45
C PRO A 30 -5.59 -11.74 -4.23
N ASP A 31 -4.70 -11.43 -3.28
CA ASP A 31 -4.58 -12.19 -2.04
C ASP A 31 -5.66 -11.76 -1.05
N ARG A 32 -6.82 -12.40 -1.21
CA ARG A 32 -8.00 -12.16 -0.36
C ARG A 32 -7.73 -12.40 1.13
N VAL A 33 -6.76 -13.25 1.48
CA VAL A 33 -6.43 -13.50 2.88
C VAL A 33 -5.65 -12.33 3.46
N VAL A 34 -4.63 -11.82 2.74
CA VAL A 34 -3.91 -10.63 3.18
C VAL A 34 -4.88 -9.46 3.37
N ALA A 35 -5.79 -9.25 2.40
CA ALA A 35 -6.75 -8.17 2.54
C ALA A 35 -7.75 -8.39 3.69
N ALA A 36 -8.17 -9.63 3.96
CA ALA A 36 -9.00 -9.93 5.12
C ALA A 36 -8.25 -9.68 6.44
N GLN A 37 -6.97 -10.00 6.52
CA GLN A 37 -6.13 -9.74 7.69
C GLN A 37 -5.97 -8.23 7.92
N VAL A 38 -5.71 -7.46 6.87
CA VAL A 38 -5.67 -5.98 6.94
C VAL A 38 -7.02 -5.41 7.41
N SER A 39 -8.15 -5.95 6.93
CA SER A 39 -9.48 -5.47 7.31
C SER A 39 -9.76 -5.54 8.82
N VAL A 40 -9.23 -6.57 9.48
CA VAL A 40 -9.44 -6.83 10.92
C VAL A 40 -8.26 -6.36 11.79
N GLY A 41 -7.25 -5.72 11.20
CA GLY A 41 -6.07 -5.26 11.92
C GLY A 41 -5.04 -6.33 12.29
N ASP A 42 -5.10 -7.53 11.70
CA ASP A 42 -4.09 -8.59 11.86
C ASP A 42 -2.88 -8.34 10.94
N LEU A 43 -2.23 -7.19 11.16
CA LEU A 43 -1.20 -6.67 10.26
C LEU A 43 0.11 -7.46 10.34
N GLY A 44 0.40 -8.10 11.47
CA GLY A 44 1.59 -8.96 11.64
C GLY A 44 1.55 -10.19 10.72
N GLU A 45 0.43 -10.90 10.69
CA GLU A 45 0.27 -12.05 9.78
C GLU A 45 0.12 -11.60 8.32
N ALA A 46 -0.58 -10.49 8.05
CA ALA A 46 -0.65 -9.91 6.72
C ALA A 46 0.75 -9.57 6.17
N ARG A 47 1.63 -8.99 7.02
CA ARG A 47 3.00 -8.60 6.68
C ARG A 47 3.86 -9.83 6.39
N LYS A 48 3.81 -10.83 7.27
CA LYS A 48 4.52 -12.11 7.09
C LYS A 48 4.13 -12.81 5.79
N ARG A 49 2.82 -12.87 5.50
CA ARG A 49 2.31 -13.47 4.25
C ARG A 49 2.74 -12.66 3.02
N SER A 50 2.64 -11.34 3.08
CA SER A 50 3.08 -10.46 1.99
C SER A 50 4.58 -10.57 1.73
N TYR A 51 5.39 -10.74 2.78
CA TYR A 51 6.83 -10.98 2.65
C TYR A 51 7.13 -12.28 1.89
N PHE A 52 6.48 -13.40 2.24
CA PHE A 52 6.66 -14.65 1.51
C PHE A 52 6.18 -14.59 0.06
N ALA A 53 5.10 -13.86 -0.20
CA ALA A 53 4.62 -13.62 -1.55
C ALA A 53 5.60 -12.76 -2.37
N MET A 54 6.24 -11.77 -1.75
CA MET A 54 7.27 -10.94 -2.37
C MET A 54 8.53 -11.75 -2.73
N GLN A 55 8.99 -12.61 -1.82
CA GLN A 55 10.18 -13.46 -2.05
C GLN A 55 9.99 -14.49 -3.16
N SER A 56 8.75 -14.96 -3.37
CA SER A 56 8.41 -15.93 -4.40
C SER A 56 7.77 -15.31 -5.65
N ALA A 57 7.72 -13.97 -5.72
CA ALA A 57 7.08 -13.26 -6.82
C ALA A 57 7.82 -13.47 -8.14
N ARG A 58 7.04 -13.70 -9.20
CA ARG A 58 7.56 -13.62 -10.58
C ARG A 58 7.91 -12.17 -10.88
N GLU A 59 8.87 -11.94 -11.77
CA GLU A 59 9.31 -10.59 -12.15
C GLU A 59 8.15 -9.67 -12.56
N GLU A 60 7.16 -10.21 -13.27
CA GLU A 60 5.95 -9.47 -13.70
C GLU A 60 5.05 -8.99 -12.56
N ASP A 61 5.11 -9.65 -11.39
CA ASP A 61 4.29 -9.34 -10.21
C ASP A 61 5.11 -8.73 -9.07
N ARG A 62 6.43 -8.65 -9.24
CA ARG A 62 7.37 -8.19 -8.21
C ARG A 62 7.01 -6.79 -7.70
N LEU A 63 6.69 -5.86 -8.60
CA LEU A 63 6.31 -4.50 -8.20
C LEU A 63 5.05 -4.47 -7.32
N LEU A 64 4.05 -5.29 -7.67
CA LEU A 64 2.80 -5.40 -6.92
C LEU A 64 3.03 -6.00 -5.53
N THR A 65 3.82 -7.07 -5.42
CA THR A 65 4.09 -7.73 -4.14
C THR A 65 5.00 -6.89 -3.24
N GLU A 66 5.97 -6.16 -3.80
CA GLU A 66 6.80 -5.19 -3.09
C GLU A 66 5.95 -4.03 -2.55
N LEU A 67 5.06 -3.45 -3.37
CA LEU A 67 4.14 -2.40 -2.94
C LEU A 67 3.19 -2.90 -1.83
N ARG A 68 2.60 -4.08 -2.01
CA ARG A 68 1.71 -4.70 -1.01
C ARG A 68 2.44 -4.87 0.32
N PHE A 69 3.63 -5.47 0.32
CA PHE A 69 4.41 -5.65 1.53
C PHE A 69 4.78 -4.29 2.16
N GLY A 70 5.19 -3.31 1.37
CA GLY A 70 5.51 -1.96 1.84
C GLY A 70 4.34 -1.29 2.58
N ILE A 71 3.15 -1.29 1.98
CA ILE A 71 1.94 -0.72 2.61
C ILE A 71 1.59 -1.45 3.91
N VAL A 72 1.61 -2.78 3.90
CA VAL A 72 1.28 -3.57 5.10
C VAL A 72 2.32 -3.37 6.20
N ALA A 73 3.60 -3.29 5.85
CA ALA A 73 4.68 -3.02 6.81
C ALA A 73 4.55 -1.62 7.42
N LEU A 74 4.17 -0.59 6.65
CA LEU A 74 3.88 0.74 7.19
C LEU A 74 2.69 0.73 8.13
N ALA A 75 1.58 0.12 7.73
CA ALA A 75 0.38 0.01 8.55
C ALA A 75 0.67 -0.71 9.89
N ASP A 76 1.53 -1.73 9.87
CA ASP A 76 1.98 -2.47 11.05
C ASP A 76 3.01 -1.70 11.89
N GLY A 77 3.51 -0.54 11.42
CA GLY A 77 4.45 0.32 12.15
C GLY A 77 5.93 0.04 11.90
N TYR A 78 6.31 -0.52 10.76
CA TYR A 78 7.70 -0.85 10.43
C TYR A 78 8.22 -0.05 9.21
N PRO A 79 8.42 1.27 9.33
CA PRO A 79 8.86 2.10 8.19
C PRO A 79 10.21 1.67 7.61
N ARG A 80 11.15 1.24 8.45
CA ARG A 80 12.46 0.72 7.98
C ARG A 80 12.34 -0.60 7.22
N SER A 81 11.38 -1.46 7.58
CA SER A 81 11.14 -2.69 6.81
C SER A 81 10.46 -2.42 5.47
N ALA A 82 9.64 -1.37 5.41
CA ALA A 82 8.98 -0.96 4.18
C ALA A 82 9.94 -0.29 3.17
N GLU A 83 11.05 0.31 3.64
CA GLU A 83 11.94 1.12 2.80
C GLU A 83 12.54 0.37 1.59
N PRO A 84 13.24 -0.77 1.72
CA PRO A 84 13.84 -1.42 0.56
C PRO A 84 12.84 -1.77 -0.58
N PRO A 85 11.68 -2.40 -0.32
CA PRO A 85 10.70 -2.68 -1.36
C PRO A 85 10.02 -1.42 -1.89
N LEU A 86 9.72 -0.42 -1.06
CA LEU A 86 9.14 0.84 -1.53
C LEU A 86 10.12 1.67 -2.37
N LEU A 87 11.42 1.60 -2.09
CA LEU A 87 12.46 2.22 -2.91
C LEU A 87 12.57 1.54 -4.28
N SER A 88 12.45 0.21 -4.32
CA SER A 88 12.35 -0.56 -5.58
C SER A 88 11.12 -0.11 -6.39
N VAL A 89 9.98 0.06 -5.72
CA VAL A 89 8.76 0.58 -6.34
C VAL A 89 8.97 2.00 -6.89
N PHE A 90 9.55 2.90 -6.09
CA PHE A 90 9.83 4.28 -6.49
C PHE A 90 10.71 4.36 -7.74
N ARG A 91 11.81 3.59 -7.78
CA ARG A 91 12.73 3.55 -8.93
C ARG A 91 12.02 3.06 -10.18
N THR A 92 11.29 1.95 -10.07
CA THR A 92 10.57 1.35 -11.20
C THR A 92 9.52 2.32 -11.76
N LEU A 93 8.69 2.93 -10.90
CA LEU A 93 7.67 3.88 -11.33
C LEU A 93 8.29 5.12 -11.98
N ARG A 94 9.41 5.61 -11.44
CA ARG A 94 10.11 6.79 -11.97
C ARG A 94 10.80 6.51 -13.31
N GLU A 95 11.46 5.37 -13.45
CA GLU A 95 12.18 4.97 -14.67
C GLU A 95 11.23 4.62 -15.82
N GLN A 96 10.07 4.02 -15.51
CA GLN A 96 9.15 3.48 -16.51
C GLN A 96 7.92 4.35 -16.78
N GLY A 97 7.76 5.48 -16.07
CA GLY A 97 6.47 6.15 -15.89
C GLY A 97 6.29 7.51 -16.54
N LEU A 98 7.32 8.14 -17.12
CA LEU A 98 7.17 9.48 -17.67
C LEU A 98 7.77 9.55 -19.08
N ASN A 99 6.90 9.83 -20.06
CA ASN A 99 7.32 10.37 -21.35
C ASN A 99 7.98 11.75 -21.16
N GLU A 100 8.61 12.32 -22.19
CA GLU A 100 9.26 13.65 -22.11
C GLU A 100 8.32 14.75 -21.59
N ASP A 101 7.01 14.60 -21.80
CA ASP A 101 5.93 15.50 -21.36
C ASP A 101 5.40 15.21 -19.95
N ARG A 102 5.99 14.26 -19.21
CA ARG A 102 5.53 13.79 -17.89
C ARG A 102 4.13 13.17 -17.88
N THR A 103 3.67 12.63 -19.00
CA THR A 103 2.49 11.76 -19.03
C THR A 103 2.88 10.29 -18.90
N LEU A 104 1.94 9.47 -18.39
CA LEU A 104 2.12 8.03 -18.34
C LEU A 104 2.15 7.46 -19.78
N PRO A 105 3.23 6.73 -20.17
CA PRO A 105 3.34 6.14 -21.51
C PRO A 105 2.12 5.26 -21.80
N GLY A 106 1.41 5.60 -22.88
CA GLY A 106 0.25 4.87 -23.36
C GLY A 106 0.66 3.59 -24.09
N VAL A 107 1.16 2.59 -23.36
CA VAL A 107 1.37 1.21 -23.84
C VAL A 107 2.49 0.99 -24.88
N PHE A 108 3.50 0.22 -24.47
CA PHE A 108 4.48 -0.41 -25.36
C PHE A 108 3.83 -1.50 -26.22
N ILE A 109 4.06 -1.44 -27.53
CA ILE A 109 3.72 -2.50 -28.50
C ILE A 109 4.89 -3.51 -28.50
N GLY A 110 4.72 -4.65 -27.82
CA GLY A 110 5.69 -5.77 -27.84
C GLY A 110 5.67 -6.60 -26.55
N GLU A 111 5.18 -7.85 -26.63
CA GLU A 111 5.22 -8.87 -25.56
C GLU A 111 6.67 -9.22 -25.19
N ALA A 112 7.06 -9.37 -23.91
CA ALA A 112 6.90 -10.65 -23.21
C ALA A 112 7.02 -10.60 -21.67
N ALA A 113 6.97 -9.43 -21.03
CA ALA A 113 6.83 -9.35 -19.57
C ALA A 113 6.10 -8.05 -19.17
N ARG A 114 4.77 -8.12 -19.03
CA ARG A 114 3.97 -7.00 -18.54
C ARG A 114 4.17 -6.86 -17.02
N ILE A 115 5.28 -6.23 -16.65
CA ILE A 115 5.50 -5.73 -15.28
C ILE A 115 4.24 -4.95 -14.88
N TRP A 116 3.59 -5.37 -13.80
CA TRP A 116 2.46 -4.65 -13.25
C TRP A 116 2.90 -3.23 -12.88
N LYS A 117 2.20 -2.21 -13.40
CA LYS A 117 2.44 -0.79 -13.06
C LYS A 117 1.31 -0.16 -12.23
N GLY A 118 0.18 -0.86 -12.11
CA GLY A 118 -1.05 -0.31 -11.54
C GLY A 118 -1.70 0.77 -12.41
N GLU A 119 -2.97 1.05 -12.12
CA GLU A 119 -3.66 2.22 -12.66
C GLU A 119 -3.07 3.53 -12.08
N PRO A 120 -3.28 4.69 -12.74
CA PRO A 120 -2.81 5.98 -12.24
C PRO A 120 -3.10 6.23 -10.75
N PHE A 121 -4.30 5.88 -10.25
CA PHE A 121 -4.60 6.10 -8.82
C PHE A 121 -3.77 5.17 -7.91
N GLU A 122 -3.49 3.94 -8.33
CA GLU A 122 -2.64 3.00 -7.58
C GLU A 122 -1.20 3.51 -7.52
N GLN A 123 -0.71 4.11 -8.60
CA GLN A 123 0.61 4.74 -8.66
C GLN A 123 0.70 5.97 -7.75
N ALA A 124 -0.31 6.85 -7.77
CA ALA A 124 -0.38 7.99 -6.87
C ALA A 124 -0.39 7.53 -5.39
N MET A 125 -1.13 6.46 -5.08
CA MET A 125 -1.13 5.86 -3.75
C MET A 125 0.19 5.16 -3.38
N ALA A 126 0.91 4.58 -4.35
CA ALA A 126 2.24 4.04 -4.13
C ALA A 126 3.23 5.15 -3.74
N TYR A 127 3.21 6.28 -4.46
CA TYR A 127 4.01 7.45 -4.11
C TYR A 127 3.62 8.04 -2.74
N TYR A 128 2.33 8.04 -2.38
CA TYR A 128 1.89 8.39 -1.03
C TYR A 128 2.50 7.45 0.02
N ALA A 129 2.48 6.13 -0.18
CA ALA A 129 3.07 5.17 0.76
C ALA A 129 4.58 5.40 0.93
N ILE A 130 5.29 5.67 -0.17
CA ILE A 130 6.72 6.03 -0.14
C ILE A 130 6.92 7.34 0.63
N ALA A 131 6.12 8.38 0.36
CA ALA A 131 6.22 9.66 1.04
C ALA A 131 5.93 9.53 2.55
N ALA A 132 4.91 8.75 2.92
CA ALA A 132 4.57 8.46 4.31
C ALA A 132 5.72 7.74 5.02
N GLN A 133 6.31 6.72 4.38
CA GLN A 133 7.47 6.00 4.92
C GLN A 133 8.65 6.93 5.20
N GLN A 134 8.99 7.79 4.24
CA GLN A 134 10.11 8.73 4.38
C GLN A 134 9.82 9.80 5.44
N GLY A 135 8.57 10.29 5.52
CA GLY A 135 8.13 11.18 6.59
C GLY A 135 8.24 10.56 7.97
N MET A 136 7.84 9.29 8.13
CA MET A 136 7.99 8.55 9.39
C MET A 136 9.46 8.36 9.82
N LEU A 137 10.42 8.43 8.89
CA LEU A 137 11.85 8.40 9.18
C LEU A 137 12.47 9.81 9.35
N GLY A 138 11.70 10.89 9.15
CA GLY A 138 12.22 12.26 9.15
C GLY A 138 12.99 12.64 7.88
N GLU A 139 12.91 11.84 6.81
CA GLU A 139 13.63 12.03 5.56
C GLU A 139 12.88 12.99 4.62
N TRP A 140 12.78 14.26 5.02
CA TRP A 140 11.94 15.27 4.37
C TRP A 140 12.24 15.49 2.88
N GLY A 141 13.52 15.41 2.50
CA GLY A 141 13.92 15.54 1.09
C GLY A 141 13.35 14.42 0.21
N ASN A 142 13.39 13.18 0.72
CA ASN A 142 12.84 12.01 0.03
C ASN A 142 11.32 12.02 0.05
N MET A 143 10.70 12.41 1.18
CA MET A 143 9.25 12.59 1.28
C MET A 143 8.76 13.61 0.24
N ARG A 144 9.42 14.77 0.11
CA ARG A 144 9.08 15.79 -0.91
C ARG A 144 9.17 15.22 -2.32
N ALA A 145 10.26 14.51 -2.64
CA ALA A 145 10.47 13.91 -3.96
C ALA A 145 9.41 12.85 -4.29
N ALA A 146 9.06 11.98 -3.34
CA ALA A 146 8.01 10.99 -3.49
C ALA A 146 6.62 11.63 -3.66
N ALA A 147 6.29 12.62 -2.84
CA ALA A 147 5.05 13.37 -2.95
C ALA A 147 4.94 14.07 -4.31
N SER A 148 6.02 14.70 -4.80
CA SER A 148 6.07 15.28 -6.15
C SER A 148 5.87 14.22 -7.24
N GLY A 149 6.37 13.00 -7.04
CA GLY A 149 6.17 11.88 -7.95
C GLY A 149 4.70 11.48 -8.12
N SER A 150 3.86 11.72 -7.11
CA SER A 150 2.41 11.49 -7.20
C SER A 150 1.65 12.54 -8.04
N LEU A 151 2.32 13.65 -8.39
CA LEU A 151 1.71 14.82 -9.05
C LEU A 151 1.89 14.84 -10.58
N PHE A 152 1.84 13.66 -11.21
CA PHE A 152 1.95 13.53 -12.67
C PHE A 152 0.68 14.00 -13.39
N LEU A 153 0.79 14.21 -14.71
CA LEU A 153 -0.35 14.62 -15.54
C LEU A 153 -1.25 13.42 -15.86
N LEU A 154 -2.56 13.62 -15.77
CA LEU A 154 -3.57 12.64 -16.13
C LEU A 154 -4.05 12.86 -17.56
N LYS A 155 -4.53 11.79 -18.20
CA LYS A 155 -5.13 11.87 -19.54
C LYS A 155 -6.62 12.12 -19.41
N ASN A 156 -7.10 13.24 -19.95
CA ASN A 156 -8.52 13.57 -19.97
C ASN A 156 -9.15 13.24 -21.32
N PHE A 157 -10.25 12.50 -21.31
CA PHE A 157 -11.03 12.10 -22.49
C PHE A 157 -12.43 12.73 -22.53
N GLN A 158 -12.70 13.79 -21.77
CA GLN A 158 -14.02 14.45 -21.68
C GLN A 158 -14.66 14.78 -23.04
N ASP A 159 -13.87 15.18 -24.04
CA ASP A 159 -14.37 15.44 -25.40
C ASP A 159 -14.96 14.20 -26.11
N VAL A 160 -14.71 13.00 -25.57
CA VAL A 160 -15.23 11.70 -26.03
C VAL A 160 -16.39 11.26 -25.14
N GLU A 161 -16.40 11.65 -23.86
CA GLU A 161 -17.40 11.29 -22.85
C GLU A 161 -18.79 11.86 -23.16
N HIS A 162 -18.86 13.04 -23.78
CA HIS A 162 -20.12 13.66 -24.21
C HIS A 162 -20.67 13.11 -25.53
N ALA A 163 -19.97 12.22 -26.22
CA ALA A 163 -20.50 11.60 -27.42
C ALA A 163 -21.62 10.61 -27.06
N SER A 164 -22.67 10.56 -27.88
CA SER A 164 -23.77 9.59 -27.74
C SER A 164 -23.31 8.13 -27.77
N ASP A 165 -22.17 7.87 -28.42
CA ASP A 165 -21.41 6.63 -28.30
C ASP A 165 -19.91 6.99 -28.22
N PRO A 166 -19.34 7.05 -27.00
CA PRO A 166 -17.92 7.37 -26.77
C PRO A 166 -16.98 6.43 -27.53
N ARG A 167 -17.38 5.16 -27.72
CA ARG A 167 -16.56 4.15 -28.41
C ARG A 167 -16.50 4.43 -29.90
N LEU A 168 -17.64 4.76 -30.50
CA LEU A 168 -17.71 5.12 -31.90
C LEU A 168 -16.99 6.45 -32.17
N ALA A 169 -17.15 7.45 -31.31
CA ALA A 169 -16.47 8.73 -31.45
C ALA A 169 -14.94 8.60 -31.38
N LEU A 170 -14.43 7.79 -30.46
CA LEU A 170 -13.00 7.51 -30.34
C LEU A 170 -12.49 6.75 -31.57
N ALA A 171 -13.19 5.71 -32.00
CA ALA A 171 -12.84 4.94 -33.20
C ALA A 171 -12.87 5.78 -34.48
N GLN A 172 -13.84 6.69 -34.63
CA GLN A 172 -13.93 7.60 -35.76
C GLN A 172 -12.82 8.65 -35.77
N ARG A 173 -12.43 9.20 -34.61
CA ARG A 173 -11.27 10.12 -34.53
C ARG A 173 -9.98 9.40 -34.87
N ALA A 174 -9.80 8.19 -34.34
CA ALA A 174 -8.65 7.34 -34.62
C ALA A 174 -8.56 6.97 -36.11
N ALA A 175 -9.69 6.76 -36.79
CA ALA A 175 -9.74 6.46 -38.22
C ALA A 175 -9.57 7.69 -39.14
N ARG A 176 -9.73 8.92 -38.63
CA ARG A 176 -9.63 10.17 -39.42
C ARG A 176 -8.22 10.77 -39.43
N ARG A 177 -7.33 10.39 -38.51
CA ARG A 177 -5.93 10.82 -38.55
C ARG A 177 -5.13 9.81 -39.35
N ASP A 178 -4.62 10.27 -40.50
CA ASP A 178 -3.79 9.49 -41.43
C ASP A 178 -2.57 8.87 -40.74
N SER A 179 -2.05 7.83 -41.38
CA SER A 179 -1.21 6.71 -40.91
C SER A 179 0.20 7.00 -40.38
N GLU A 180 0.48 8.17 -39.79
CA GLU A 180 1.71 8.35 -39.01
C GLU A 180 1.58 7.59 -37.68
N SER A 181 2.32 6.47 -37.57
CA SER A 181 2.09 5.39 -36.59
C SER A 181 2.11 5.81 -35.12
N ASP A 182 2.70 6.97 -34.82
CA ASP A 182 2.88 7.45 -33.45
C ASP A 182 1.82 8.49 -33.04
N ALA A 183 1.24 9.22 -34.00
CA ALA A 183 0.16 10.19 -33.75
C ALA A 183 -1.16 9.54 -33.31
N TYR A 184 -1.31 8.23 -33.53
CA TYR A 184 -2.48 7.42 -33.13
C TYR A 184 -2.63 7.30 -31.61
N LEU A 185 -1.52 7.24 -30.86
CA LEU A 185 -1.54 7.15 -29.39
C LEU A 185 -1.73 8.51 -28.71
N ASP A 186 -1.39 9.61 -29.40
CA ASP A 186 -1.62 11.00 -28.95
C ASP A 186 -2.95 11.60 -29.44
N ALA A 187 -3.81 10.79 -30.05
CA ALA A 187 -4.85 11.30 -30.93
C ALA A 187 -6.10 11.96 -30.28
N GLY A 188 -6.22 12.03 -28.94
CA GLY A 188 -7.49 12.51 -28.37
C GLY A 188 -7.59 12.69 -26.86
N TYR A 189 -6.46 12.79 -26.14
CA TYR A 189 -6.49 13.18 -24.74
C TYR A 189 -5.89 14.56 -24.55
N GLN A 190 -6.39 15.29 -23.56
CA GLN A 190 -5.74 16.49 -23.07
C GLN A 190 -5.01 16.15 -21.77
N PRO A 191 -3.70 16.45 -21.64
CA PRO A 191 -3.03 16.29 -20.36
C PRO A 191 -3.61 17.30 -19.37
N ILE A 192 -4.18 16.81 -18.28
CA ILE A 192 -4.67 17.63 -17.18
C ILE A 192 -3.80 17.43 -15.95
N ARG A 193 -3.70 18.46 -15.12
CA ARG A 193 -3.05 18.31 -13.82
C ARG A 193 -3.86 17.34 -12.96
N THR A 194 -3.15 16.56 -12.14
CA THR A 194 -3.82 15.70 -11.16
C THR A 194 -4.59 16.52 -10.13
N ASP A 195 -5.70 15.96 -9.67
CA ASP A 195 -6.50 16.44 -8.54
C ASP A 195 -6.21 15.68 -7.24
N PHE A 196 -5.04 15.03 -7.15
CA PHE A 196 -4.61 14.29 -5.97
C PHE A 196 -4.18 15.22 -4.82
N ALA A 197 -5.16 15.78 -4.10
CA ALA A 197 -4.97 16.69 -2.97
C ALA A 197 -3.95 16.17 -1.94
N LEU A 198 -3.98 14.86 -1.65
CA LEU A 198 -3.05 14.22 -0.72
C LEU A 198 -1.59 14.39 -1.13
N GLY A 199 -1.27 14.28 -2.43
CA GLY A 199 0.08 14.53 -2.94
C GLY A 199 0.56 15.95 -2.68
N TYR A 200 -0.30 16.94 -2.92
CA TYR A 200 0.01 18.36 -2.65
C TYR A 200 0.20 18.62 -1.14
N LEU A 201 -0.65 18.07 -0.27
CA LEU A 201 -0.49 18.22 1.18
C LEU A 201 0.82 17.60 1.68
N MET A 202 1.14 16.37 1.26
CA MET A 202 2.38 15.68 1.64
C MET A 202 3.62 16.47 1.16
N HIS A 203 3.55 17.04 -0.05
CA HIS A 203 4.61 17.88 -0.58
C HIS A 203 4.77 19.17 0.22
N ALA A 204 3.67 19.81 0.62
CA ALA A 204 3.68 21.01 1.44
C ALA A 204 4.28 20.76 2.83
N ILE A 205 3.89 19.67 3.49
CA ILE A 205 4.42 19.27 4.81
C ILE A 205 5.94 19.09 4.73
N ALA A 206 6.43 18.33 3.75
CA ALA A 206 7.86 18.09 3.57
C ALA A 206 8.62 19.37 3.20
N SER A 207 8.06 20.20 2.32
CA SER A 207 8.68 21.47 1.93
C SER A 207 8.80 22.41 3.13
N ARG A 208 7.77 22.46 3.99
CA ARG A 208 7.81 23.27 5.21
C ARG A 208 8.86 22.78 6.20
N ALA A 209 8.94 21.47 6.45
CA ALA A 209 9.96 20.89 7.32
C ALA A 209 11.40 21.16 6.82
N MET A 210 11.57 21.37 5.51
CA MET A 210 12.84 21.78 4.89
C MET A 210 13.06 23.30 4.86
N GLY A 211 12.21 24.11 5.50
CA GLY A 211 12.29 25.57 5.49
C GLY A 211 11.90 26.22 4.16
N ARG A 212 11.24 25.50 3.25
CA ARG A 212 10.80 25.99 1.93
C ARG A 212 9.36 26.47 1.95
N THR A 213 9.10 27.53 2.70
CA THR A 213 7.76 28.05 2.98
C THR A 213 6.97 28.45 1.72
N GLU A 214 7.64 29.02 0.72
CA GLU A 214 7.01 29.43 -0.55
C GLU A 214 6.51 28.22 -1.35
N GLU A 215 7.38 27.20 -1.52
CA GLU A 215 7.02 25.94 -2.17
C GLU A 215 5.89 25.22 -1.42
N ALA A 216 5.92 25.25 -0.08
CA ALA A 216 4.84 24.72 0.75
C ALA A 216 3.52 25.46 0.51
N ARG A 217 3.55 26.80 0.49
CA ARG A 217 2.37 27.64 0.25
C ARG A 217 1.75 27.37 -1.12
N ASP A 218 2.56 27.29 -2.17
CA ASP A 218 2.08 27.01 -3.53
C ASP A 218 1.35 25.66 -3.59
N ASN A 219 1.90 24.62 -2.95
CA ASN A 219 1.26 23.31 -2.89
C ASN A 219 -0.04 23.33 -2.07
N LEU A 220 -0.10 24.09 -0.96
CA LEU A 220 -1.33 24.26 -0.19
C LEU A 220 -2.42 24.98 -1.01
N LEU A 221 -2.05 25.99 -1.80
CA LEU A 221 -2.99 26.65 -2.72
C LEU A 221 -3.52 25.67 -3.76
N ARG A 222 -2.65 24.84 -4.36
CA ARG A 222 -3.08 23.78 -5.29
C ARG A 222 -3.99 22.74 -4.64
N ALA A 223 -3.70 22.34 -3.41
CA ALA A 223 -4.58 21.44 -2.65
C ALA A 223 -5.96 22.07 -2.44
N HIS A 224 -6.02 23.37 -2.13
CA HIS A 224 -7.29 24.10 -1.97
C HIS A 224 -8.07 24.19 -3.28
N GLU A 225 -7.39 24.46 -4.40
CA GLU A 225 -8.01 24.51 -5.74
C GLU A 225 -8.73 23.20 -6.09
N VAL A 226 -8.12 22.04 -5.80
CA VAL A 226 -8.67 20.72 -6.18
C VAL A 226 -9.57 20.11 -5.11
N ALA A 227 -9.42 20.53 -3.85
CA ALA A 227 -10.19 20.03 -2.72
C ALA A 227 -10.54 21.15 -1.71
N PRO A 228 -11.49 22.05 -2.05
CA PRO A 228 -11.85 23.19 -1.19
C PRO A 228 -12.35 22.79 0.20
N TRP A 229 -12.93 21.59 0.36
CA TRP A 229 -13.40 21.06 1.64
C TRP A 229 -12.28 20.78 2.66
N LEU A 230 -11.01 20.89 2.24
CA LEU A 230 -9.83 20.75 3.09
C LEU A 230 -9.38 22.09 3.71
N GLU A 231 -10.19 23.15 3.65
CA GLU A 231 -9.86 24.48 4.18
C GLU A 231 -9.28 24.44 5.60
N GLU A 232 -9.89 23.67 6.51
CA GLU A 232 -9.42 23.53 7.89
C GLU A 232 -8.02 22.89 7.99
N VAL A 233 -7.78 21.81 7.23
CA VAL A 233 -6.48 21.12 7.15
C VAL A 233 -5.42 22.06 6.58
N ILE A 234 -5.76 22.76 5.51
CA ILE A 234 -4.87 23.69 4.81
C ILE A 234 -4.53 24.89 5.68
N GLY A 235 -5.51 25.46 6.38
CA GLY A 235 -5.30 26.56 7.32
C GLY A 235 -4.33 26.17 8.44
N ARG A 236 -4.49 24.98 9.01
CA ARG A 236 -3.57 24.47 10.04
C ARG A 236 -2.16 24.26 9.50
N LEU A 237 -2.00 23.62 8.34
CA LEU A 237 -0.70 23.43 7.70
C LEU A 237 -0.04 24.76 7.28
N HIS A 238 -0.85 25.74 6.85
CA HIS A 238 -0.38 27.07 6.46
C HIS A 238 0.11 27.88 7.67
N SER A 239 -0.54 27.77 8.83
CA SER A 239 -0.07 28.40 10.07
C SER A 239 1.31 27.85 10.50
N GLY A 240 1.50 26.53 10.38
CA GLY A 240 2.67 25.83 10.91
C GLY A 240 2.63 25.59 12.40
N GLU A 241 1.50 25.82 13.04
CA GLU A 241 1.31 25.54 14.46
C GLU A 241 0.92 24.06 14.63
N TYR A 242 1.85 23.20 14.21
CA TYR A 242 1.78 21.76 14.39
C TYR A 242 3.18 21.19 14.60
N ASP A 243 3.29 20.19 15.47
CA ASP A 243 4.51 19.43 15.74
C ASP A 243 4.33 17.94 15.38
N THR A 244 3.13 17.57 14.96
CA THR A 244 2.75 16.18 14.68
C THR A 244 1.78 16.16 13.50
N VAL A 245 1.97 15.21 12.58
CA VAL A 245 1.06 14.93 11.47
C VAL A 245 0.66 13.47 11.53
N LEU A 246 -0.64 13.21 11.65
CA LEU A 246 -1.17 11.85 11.52
C LEU A 246 -1.68 11.62 10.10
N LEU A 247 -1.25 10.51 9.50
CA LEU A 247 -1.76 9.96 8.26
C LEU A 247 -2.66 8.78 8.61
N ILE A 248 -3.97 9.03 8.66
CA ILE A 248 -4.93 8.03 9.10
C ILE A 248 -5.53 7.34 7.88
N GLU A 249 -5.40 6.03 7.83
CA GLU A 249 -5.96 5.19 6.79
C GLU A 249 -7.17 4.42 7.30
N PHE A 250 -8.23 4.36 6.50
CA PHE A 250 -9.44 3.63 6.84
C PHE A 250 -10.00 2.87 5.64
N GLY A 251 -10.58 1.69 5.90
CA GLY A 251 -11.21 0.86 4.88
C GLY A 251 -10.23 0.14 3.96
N LEU A 252 -10.77 -0.63 3.04
CA LEU A 252 -10.05 -1.23 1.92
C LEU A 252 -10.53 -0.59 0.62
N GLY A 253 -9.56 -0.20 -0.21
CA GLY A 253 -9.79 0.31 -1.55
C GLY A 253 -10.50 -0.72 -2.45
N PRO A 254 -10.81 -0.33 -3.69
CA PRO A 254 -11.65 -1.15 -4.56
C PRO A 254 -10.96 -2.45 -5.02
N GLU A 255 -11.76 -3.48 -5.28
CA GLU A 255 -11.31 -4.73 -5.93
C GLU A 255 -11.42 -4.58 -7.45
N LYS A 256 -10.34 -4.90 -8.17
CA LYS A 256 -10.37 -5.00 -9.63
C LYS A 256 -10.95 -6.36 -10.02
N ILE A 257 -12.08 -6.35 -10.73
CA ILE A 257 -12.73 -7.57 -11.21
C ILE A 257 -12.85 -7.58 -12.74
N ALA A 258 -12.77 -8.77 -13.33
CA ALA A 258 -13.12 -8.99 -14.72
C ALA A 258 -14.65 -9.00 -14.89
N TYR A 259 -15.16 -8.45 -15.99
CA TYR A 259 -16.58 -8.46 -16.36
C TYR A 259 -16.78 -8.43 -17.89
N GLY A 260 -18.04 -8.47 -18.32
CA GLY A 260 -18.42 -8.43 -19.74
C GLY A 260 -18.37 -9.80 -20.42
N PRO A 261 -18.77 -9.89 -21.70
CA PRO A 261 -18.63 -11.11 -22.47
C PRO A 261 -17.14 -11.46 -22.53
N ASP A 262 -16.81 -12.69 -22.15
CA ASP A 262 -15.45 -13.25 -22.15
C ASP A 262 -14.48 -12.70 -21.08
N GLY A 263 -14.95 -11.87 -20.14
CA GLY A 263 -14.11 -11.38 -19.02
C GLY A 263 -12.93 -10.50 -19.47
N ILE A 264 -13.06 -9.84 -20.62
CA ILE A 264 -12.02 -9.00 -21.23
C ILE A 264 -11.95 -7.60 -20.59
N LEU A 265 -13.06 -7.16 -19.99
CA LEU A 265 -13.15 -5.83 -19.38
C LEU A 265 -12.87 -5.90 -17.89
N THR A 266 -12.28 -4.84 -17.34
CA THR A 266 -12.06 -4.68 -15.90
C THR A 266 -12.85 -3.51 -15.34
N ARG A 267 -13.31 -3.67 -14.10
CA ARG A 267 -13.86 -2.57 -13.32
C ARG A 267 -13.42 -2.68 -11.88
N PHE A 268 -13.38 -1.54 -11.21
CA PHE A 268 -13.13 -1.45 -9.78
C PHE A 268 -14.47 -1.47 -9.04
N VAL A 269 -14.59 -2.35 -8.05
CA VAL A 269 -15.79 -2.48 -7.20
C VAL A 269 -15.41 -2.15 -5.76
N GLU A 270 -16.21 -1.29 -5.13
CA GLU A 270 -15.97 -0.87 -3.75
C GLU A 270 -16.00 -2.06 -2.79
N ARG A 271 -15.00 -2.13 -1.89
CA ARG A 271 -14.97 -3.11 -0.79
C ARG A 271 -15.46 -2.49 0.50
N THR A 272 -14.90 -1.32 0.83
CA THR A 272 -15.46 -0.39 1.80
C THR A 272 -16.14 0.74 1.02
N ARG A 273 -17.35 1.15 1.42
CA ARG A 273 -18.12 2.17 0.69
C ARG A 273 -17.58 3.58 0.92
N SER A 274 -17.68 4.38 -0.12
CA SER A 274 -17.45 5.83 -0.09
C SER A 274 -18.57 6.54 0.69
N GLY A 275 -18.29 7.72 1.25
CA GLY A 275 -19.22 8.44 2.12
C GLY A 275 -18.60 9.71 2.70
N SER A 276 -19.37 10.44 3.50
CA SER A 276 -18.96 11.73 4.09
C SER A 276 -18.43 11.60 5.51
N GLU A 277 -18.19 10.38 6.01
CA GLU A 277 -17.68 10.16 7.36
C GLU A 277 -16.36 10.92 7.57
N ARG A 278 -16.33 11.76 8.62
CA ARG A 278 -15.14 12.50 9.06
C ARG A 278 -14.40 11.71 10.14
N LEU A 279 -13.14 12.04 10.37
CA LEU A 279 -12.34 11.48 11.45
C LEU A 279 -12.48 12.35 12.71
N ILE A 280 -12.93 11.76 13.80
CA ILE A 280 -12.91 12.36 15.13
C ILE A 280 -11.56 12.04 15.78
N VAL A 281 -10.88 13.08 16.26
CA VAL A 281 -9.67 12.96 17.07
C VAL A 281 -9.93 13.61 18.42
N GLN A 282 -9.69 12.87 19.49
CA GLN A 282 -9.82 13.35 20.85
C GLN A 282 -8.49 13.19 21.60
N THR A 283 -8.01 14.26 22.21
CA THR A 283 -6.80 14.29 23.06
C THR A 283 -7.13 13.90 24.50
N ASP A 284 -6.10 13.67 25.33
CA ASP A 284 -6.29 13.45 26.77
C ASP A 284 -6.85 14.66 27.52
N SER A 285 -6.61 15.90 27.04
CA SER A 285 -7.25 17.11 27.57
C SER A 285 -8.77 17.14 27.35
N GLY A 286 -9.30 16.23 26.52
CA GLY A 286 -10.70 16.18 26.15
C GLY A 286 -11.04 17.01 24.92
N ASP A 287 -10.06 17.69 24.31
CA ASP A 287 -10.26 18.44 23.07
C ASP A 287 -10.66 17.49 21.95
N ARG A 288 -11.79 17.78 21.31
CA ARG A 288 -12.36 16.96 20.25
C ARG A 288 -12.38 17.75 18.95
N THR A 289 -11.64 17.26 17.96
CA THR A 289 -11.56 17.84 16.61
C THR A 289 -12.11 16.87 15.58
N VAL A 290 -12.53 17.39 14.42
CA VAL A 290 -13.19 16.60 13.37
C VAL A 290 -12.59 16.93 12.01
N TRP A 291 -11.96 15.96 11.37
CA TRP A 291 -11.13 16.16 10.19
C TRP A 291 -11.77 15.55 8.94
N PRO A 292 -11.83 16.27 7.80
CA PRO A 292 -12.30 15.72 6.54
C PRO A 292 -11.32 14.71 5.95
N TRP A 293 -11.80 13.82 5.08
CA TRP A 293 -10.92 12.95 4.29
C TRP A 293 -10.16 13.76 3.23
N THR A 294 -8.92 13.37 2.99
CA THR A 294 -8.01 14.00 2.02
C THR A 294 -8.00 13.26 0.68
N ALA A 295 -8.12 11.93 0.71
CA ALA A 295 -8.25 11.11 -0.50
C ALA A 295 -9.35 10.05 -0.32
N ASP A 296 -10.11 9.81 -1.39
CA ASP A 296 -11.07 8.70 -1.52
C ASP A 296 -10.68 7.86 -2.76
N VAL A 297 -10.12 6.68 -2.50
CA VAL A 297 -9.56 5.80 -3.54
C VAL A 297 -10.67 5.20 -4.42
N ASN A 298 -11.88 5.01 -3.89
CA ASN A 298 -13.01 4.57 -4.71
C ASN A 298 -13.40 5.70 -5.68
N SER A 299 -13.50 6.94 -5.20
CA SER A 299 -13.80 8.09 -6.06
C SER A 299 -12.72 8.33 -7.12
N MET A 300 -11.45 8.07 -6.80
CA MET A 300 -10.39 8.12 -7.80
C MET A 300 -10.60 7.00 -8.83
N SER A 301 -10.77 5.76 -8.37
CA SER A 301 -10.94 4.59 -9.24
C SER A 301 -12.20 4.63 -10.12
N SER A 302 -13.21 5.44 -9.79
CA SER A 302 -14.42 5.55 -10.61
C SER A 302 -14.24 6.53 -11.79
N ARG A 303 -13.27 7.44 -11.73
CA ARG A 303 -13.05 8.47 -12.76
C ARG A 303 -12.15 7.97 -13.88
N MET A 304 -12.47 8.32 -15.12
CA MET A 304 -11.72 7.86 -16.31
C MET A 304 -10.27 8.35 -16.31
N ALA A 305 -10.03 9.61 -15.91
CA ALA A 305 -8.67 10.18 -15.84
C ALA A 305 -7.71 9.35 -14.97
N TRP A 306 -8.27 8.64 -13.97
CA TRP A 306 -7.55 7.81 -13.02
C TRP A 306 -7.49 6.32 -13.42
N ARG A 307 -8.16 5.91 -14.52
CA ARG A 307 -8.26 4.53 -15.06
C ARG A 307 -7.75 4.41 -16.50
N GLY A 308 -6.84 5.28 -16.94
CA GLY A 308 -6.48 5.44 -18.34
C GLY A 308 -6.03 4.16 -19.09
N LEU A 309 -5.60 3.10 -18.39
CA LEU A 309 -5.22 1.83 -19.04
C LEU A 309 -6.43 1.01 -19.50
N ASP A 310 -7.55 1.09 -18.78
CA ASP A 310 -8.76 0.32 -19.10
C ASP A 310 -9.47 0.85 -20.35
N ASP A 311 -9.37 2.15 -20.64
CA ASP A 311 -9.94 2.76 -21.84
C ASP A 311 -9.22 2.29 -23.11
N ILE A 312 -7.88 2.18 -23.05
CA ILE A 312 -7.08 1.63 -24.15
C ILE A 312 -7.46 0.17 -24.41
N ARG A 313 -7.75 -0.61 -23.36
CA ARG A 313 -8.19 -2.01 -23.50
C ARG A 313 -9.59 -2.09 -24.10
N GLN A 314 -10.53 -1.26 -23.66
CA GLN A 314 -11.87 -1.18 -24.24
C GLN A 314 -11.81 -0.85 -25.74
N LEU A 315 -10.97 0.11 -26.12
CA LEU A 315 -10.74 0.47 -27.52
C LEU A 315 -10.16 -0.73 -28.30
N ARG A 316 -9.12 -1.41 -27.79
CA ARG A 316 -8.53 -2.60 -28.43
C ARG A 316 -9.55 -3.72 -28.61
N SER A 317 -10.37 -3.97 -27.59
CA SER A 317 -11.43 -4.97 -27.67
C SER A 317 -12.48 -4.59 -28.72
N ALA A 318 -12.91 -3.33 -28.77
CA ALA A 318 -13.86 -2.83 -29.76
C ALA A 318 -13.32 -2.95 -31.20
N ILE A 319 -12.03 -2.62 -31.40
CA ILE A 319 -11.35 -2.79 -32.69
C ILE A 319 -11.28 -4.28 -33.05
N GLY A 320 -10.87 -5.14 -32.12
CA GLY A 320 -10.83 -6.58 -32.32
C GLY A 320 -12.19 -7.14 -32.75
N SER A 321 -13.27 -6.75 -32.06
CA SER A 321 -14.64 -7.10 -32.43
C SER A 321 -15.04 -6.58 -33.81
N GLY A 322 -14.72 -5.33 -34.13
CA GLY A 322 -14.97 -4.74 -35.45
C GLY A 322 -14.26 -5.52 -36.56
N MET A 323 -12.98 -5.88 -36.35
CA MET A 323 -12.20 -6.69 -37.28
C MET A 323 -12.76 -8.11 -37.43
N THR A 324 -13.20 -8.73 -36.34
CA THR A 324 -13.84 -10.06 -36.37
C THR A 324 -15.13 -10.02 -37.19
N VAL A 325 -16.00 -9.02 -36.96
CA VAL A 325 -17.27 -8.88 -37.69
C VAL A 325 -17.01 -8.55 -39.16
N ALA A 326 -16.16 -7.56 -39.45
CA ALA A 326 -15.79 -7.20 -40.81
C ALA A 326 -15.16 -8.39 -41.56
N GLY A 327 -14.26 -9.12 -40.89
CA GLY A 327 -13.65 -10.33 -41.43
C GLY A 327 -14.67 -11.42 -41.78
N ALA A 328 -15.63 -11.67 -40.89
CA ALA A 328 -16.72 -12.63 -41.12
C ALA A 328 -17.62 -12.23 -42.30
N VAL A 329 -17.93 -10.94 -42.45
CA VAL A 329 -18.73 -10.43 -43.59
C VAL A 329 -17.97 -10.60 -44.90
N LEU A 330 -16.69 -10.22 -44.95
CA LEU A 330 -15.86 -10.32 -46.16
C LEU A 330 -15.62 -11.77 -46.59
N LEU A 331 -15.59 -12.71 -45.65
CA LEU A 331 -15.54 -14.15 -45.96
C LEU A 331 -16.78 -14.65 -46.74
N GLY A 332 -17.91 -13.95 -46.67
CA GLY A 332 -19.12 -14.24 -47.47
C GLY A 332 -19.08 -13.71 -48.91
N SER A 333 -18.04 -12.94 -49.28
CA SER A 333 -17.87 -12.42 -50.64
C SER A 333 -17.64 -13.54 -51.66
N ARG A 334 -18.04 -13.32 -52.92
CA ARG A 334 -17.73 -14.24 -54.04
C ARG A 334 -16.32 -14.05 -54.59
N ASP A 335 -15.67 -12.94 -54.27
CA ASP A 335 -14.31 -12.63 -54.70
C ASP A 335 -13.27 -13.27 -53.76
N ARG A 336 -12.29 -13.96 -54.35
CA ARG A 336 -11.26 -14.72 -53.60
C ARG A 336 -10.30 -13.80 -52.86
N ASP A 337 -9.98 -12.65 -53.42
CA ASP A 337 -9.05 -11.71 -52.80
C ASP A 337 -9.72 -11.06 -51.57
N THR A 338 -11.00 -10.71 -51.70
CA THR A 338 -11.83 -10.25 -50.58
C THR A 338 -11.95 -11.29 -49.45
N GLN A 339 -12.08 -12.58 -49.77
CA GLN A 339 -12.11 -13.65 -48.77
C GLN A 339 -10.79 -13.78 -47.99
N LEU A 340 -9.65 -13.63 -48.66
CA LEU A 340 -8.34 -13.67 -48.00
C LEU A 340 -8.16 -12.50 -47.03
N VAL A 341 -8.58 -11.29 -47.42
CA VAL A 341 -8.62 -10.12 -46.53
C VAL A 341 -9.56 -10.39 -45.34
N GLY A 342 -10.73 -10.97 -45.60
CA GLY A 342 -11.69 -11.35 -44.56
C GLY A 342 -11.11 -12.33 -43.53
N LEU A 343 -10.42 -13.37 -43.99
CA LEU A 343 -9.72 -14.32 -43.12
C LEU A 343 -8.63 -13.64 -42.29
N GLY A 344 -7.84 -12.75 -42.91
CA GLY A 344 -6.81 -11.99 -42.23
C GLY A 344 -7.35 -11.10 -41.11
N LEU A 345 -8.43 -10.36 -41.38
CA LEU A 345 -9.11 -9.53 -40.37
C LEU A 345 -9.75 -10.37 -39.26
N LEU A 346 -10.35 -11.50 -39.61
CA LEU A 346 -10.93 -12.42 -38.63
C LEU A 346 -9.86 -12.95 -37.67
N LEU A 347 -8.76 -13.49 -38.21
CA LEU A 347 -7.66 -14.04 -37.42
C LEU A 347 -6.96 -12.94 -36.60
N GLY A 348 -6.74 -11.75 -37.19
CA GLY A 348 -6.18 -10.60 -36.49
C GLY A 348 -7.08 -10.12 -35.34
N GLY A 349 -8.40 -10.06 -35.56
CA GLY A 349 -9.38 -9.74 -34.53
C GLY A 349 -9.42 -10.78 -33.40
N LEU A 350 -9.37 -12.07 -33.74
CA LEU A 350 -9.32 -13.16 -32.76
C LEU A 350 -8.02 -13.17 -31.94
N LEU A 351 -6.86 -12.95 -32.57
CA LEU A 351 -5.57 -12.81 -31.88
C LEU A 351 -5.54 -11.59 -30.95
N THR A 352 -6.06 -10.45 -31.42
CA THR A 352 -6.21 -9.24 -30.60
C THR A 352 -7.11 -9.52 -29.40
N LYS A 353 -8.22 -10.25 -29.60
CA LYS A 353 -9.15 -10.63 -28.53
C LYS A 353 -8.53 -11.62 -27.54
N ALA A 354 -7.79 -12.63 -28.01
CA ALA A 354 -7.16 -13.65 -27.18
C ALA A 354 -6.08 -13.07 -26.25
N THR A 355 -5.36 -12.04 -26.70
CA THR A 355 -4.35 -11.31 -25.90
C THR A 355 -4.93 -10.19 -25.03
N SER A 356 -6.25 -9.97 -25.10
CA SER A 356 -6.98 -8.94 -24.36
C SER A 356 -7.55 -9.42 -23.03
N GLN A 357 -7.07 -10.54 -22.47
CA GLN A 357 -7.52 -10.96 -21.13
C GLN A 357 -7.35 -9.83 -20.11
N ALA A 358 -8.39 -9.64 -19.28
CA ALA A 358 -8.42 -8.64 -18.24
C ALA A 358 -7.27 -8.87 -17.24
N ASP A 359 -6.40 -7.86 -17.10
CA ASP A 359 -5.42 -7.84 -16.03
C ASP A 359 -6.11 -7.39 -14.74
N ILE A 360 -6.51 -8.37 -13.92
CA ILE A 360 -7.17 -8.16 -12.62
C ILE A 360 -6.18 -7.94 -11.47
N ARG A 361 -4.87 -7.87 -11.76
CA ARG A 361 -3.86 -7.56 -10.75
C ARG A 361 -4.06 -6.13 -10.27
N ALA A 362 -4.19 -5.97 -8.96
CA ALA A 362 -4.36 -4.69 -8.28
C ALA A 362 -3.86 -4.81 -6.84
N CYS A 363 -3.48 -3.70 -6.23
CA CYS A 363 -3.04 -3.65 -4.84
C CYS A 363 -4.24 -3.69 -3.89
N GLU A 364 -4.53 -4.86 -3.35
CA GLU A 364 -5.73 -5.16 -2.55
C GLU A 364 -5.68 -4.63 -1.11
N VAL A 365 -4.56 -4.03 -0.71
CA VAL A 365 -4.31 -3.49 0.64
C VAL A 365 -4.34 -1.96 0.68
N LEU A 366 -4.61 -1.31 -0.45
CA LEU A 366 -4.82 0.13 -0.49
C LEU A 366 -5.91 0.55 0.51
N PRO A 367 -5.77 1.70 1.20
CA PRO A 367 -6.85 2.24 2.01
C PRO A 367 -8.00 2.70 1.12
N GLN A 368 -9.22 2.73 1.65
CA GLN A 368 -10.33 3.38 0.95
C GLN A 368 -10.25 4.89 1.09
N ARG A 369 -9.91 5.36 2.30
CA ARG A 369 -9.74 6.78 2.63
C ARG A 369 -8.45 7.04 3.39
N VAL A 370 -7.92 8.25 3.17
CA VAL A 370 -6.82 8.81 3.94
C VAL A 370 -7.25 10.15 4.53
N TYR A 371 -6.92 10.39 5.79
CA TYR A 371 -7.07 11.67 6.48
C TYR A 371 -5.68 12.21 6.83
N VAL A 372 -5.48 13.52 6.69
CA VAL A 372 -4.28 14.23 7.15
C VAL A 372 -4.66 15.11 8.34
N VAL A 373 -4.03 14.86 9.49
CA VAL A 373 -4.37 15.50 10.76
C VAL A 373 -3.14 16.20 11.35
N PRO A 374 -2.94 17.50 11.06
CA PRO A 374 -1.93 18.31 11.71
C PRO A 374 -2.34 18.65 13.15
N LEU A 375 -1.54 18.24 14.13
CA LEU A 375 -1.78 18.44 15.56
C LEU A 375 -0.60 19.17 16.23
N GLN A 376 -0.91 19.87 17.31
CA GLN A 376 0.08 20.40 18.24
C GLN A 376 -0.06 19.62 19.55
N LEU A 377 0.86 18.69 19.82
CA LEU A 377 0.81 17.83 21.00
C LEU A 377 1.75 18.30 22.12
N HIS A 378 2.83 19.01 21.78
CA HIS A 378 3.95 19.44 22.63
C HIS A 378 4.74 18.28 23.25
N GLU A 379 4.07 17.27 23.79
CA GLU A 379 4.66 16.06 24.37
C GLU A 379 3.91 14.79 23.93
N ALA A 380 4.49 13.64 24.24
CA ALA A 380 3.88 12.36 23.90
C ALA A 380 2.55 12.19 24.64
N THR A 381 1.46 12.05 23.88
CA THR A 381 0.09 12.16 24.40
C THR A 381 -0.75 10.95 23.98
N ARG A 382 -1.78 10.58 24.75
CA ARG A 382 -2.76 9.59 24.30
C ARG A 382 -3.86 10.24 23.47
N LEU A 383 -4.22 9.56 22.38
CA LEU A 383 -5.25 9.99 21.45
C LEU A 383 -6.35 8.94 21.31
N VAL A 384 -7.57 9.38 21.06
CA VAL A 384 -8.68 8.52 20.64
C VAL A 384 -9.08 8.93 19.21
N LEU A 385 -9.04 7.96 18.31
CA LEU A 385 -9.43 8.10 16.92
C LEU A 385 -10.75 7.37 16.68
N GLN A 386 -11.64 7.95 15.89
CA GLN A 386 -12.88 7.28 15.48
C GLN A 386 -13.40 7.87 14.18
N VAL A 387 -13.77 7.03 13.21
CA VAL A 387 -14.50 7.46 12.02
C VAL A 387 -15.98 7.66 12.39
N GLU A 388 -16.53 8.82 12.02
CA GLU A 388 -17.90 9.20 12.31
C GLU A 388 -18.90 8.15 11.80
N GLY A 389 -19.92 7.83 12.61
CA GLY A 389 -20.90 6.78 12.26
C GLY A 389 -20.35 5.34 12.26
N ARG A 390 -19.08 5.13 12.63
CA ARG A 390 -18.42 3.81 12.66
C ARG A 390 -17.85 3.52 14.06
N PRO A 391 -18.67 3.17 15.07
CA PRO A 391 -18.18 2.93 16.44
C PRO A 391 -17.10 1.85 16.53
N GLN A 392 -17.14 0.83 15.66
CA GLN A 392 -16.13 -0.23 15.58
C GLN A 392 -14.74 0.26 15.12
N SER A 393 -14.65 1.48 14.58
CA SER A 393 -13.38 2.10 14.16
C SER A 393 -12.66 2.82 15.31
N ARG A 394 -13.24 2.79 16.53
CA ARG A 394 -12.67 3.48 17.68
C ARG A 394 -11.33 2.84 18.07
N MET A 395 -10.27 3.64 18.06
CA MET A 395 -8.91 3.23 18.37
C MET A 395 -8.30 4.18 19.43
N VAL A 396 -7.69 3.64 20.48
CA VAL A 396 -7.02 4.40 21.53
C VAL A 396 -5.51 4.22 21.41
N LEU A 397 -4.82 5.29 21.04
CA LEU A 397 -3.37 5.36 20.96
C LEU A 397 -2.83 5.78 22.33
N PRO A 398 -2.19 4.90 23.12
CA PRO A 398 -1.72 5.24 24.46
C PRO A 398 -0.47 6.14 24.45
N LEU A 399 0.21 6.22 23.32
CA LEU A 399 1.47 6.93 23.17
C LEU A 399 1.63 7.38 21.72
N VAL A 400 1.46 8.68 21.48
CA VAL A 400 1.73 9.34 20.20
C VAL A 400 2.87 10.33 20.41
N PRO A 401 4.08 10.02 19.95
CA PRO A 401 5.23 10.92 20.05
C PRO A 401 4.98 12.23 19.31
N SER A 402 5.38 13.35 19.90
CA SER A 402 5.44 14.65 19.24
C SER A 402 6.80 14.88 18.58
N GLY A 403 6.83 15.71 17.54
CA GLY A 403 8.07 16.24 16.97
C GLY A 403 8.32 17.67 17.45
N SER A 404 8.94 18.46 16.58
CA SER A 404 9.03 19.92 16.74
C SER A 404 8.27 20.62 15.63
N VAL A 405 8.09 21.94 15.72
CA VAL A 405 7.48 22.73 14.64
C VAL A 405 8.33 22.71 13.36
N GLN A 406 9.66 22.65 13.51
CA GLN A 406 10.60 22.59 12.40
C GLN A 406 10.67 21.18 11.80
N GLU A 407 10.58 20.16 12.63
CA GLU A 407 10.66 18.75 12.27
C GLU A 407 9.48 18.01 12.89
N PRO A 408 8.27 18.13 12.30
CA PRO A 408 7.08 17.52 12.86
C PRO A 408 7.18 16.00 12.81
N ALA A 409 6.67 15.29 13.81
CA ALA A 409 6.61 13.84 13.75
C ALA A 409 5.51 13.39 12.78
N VAL A 410 5.79 12.44 11.88
CA VAL A 410 4.78 11.85 10.99
C VAL A 410 4.47 10.43 11.45
N HIS A 411 3.19 10.15 11.68
CA HIS A 411 2.72 8.82 12.07
C HIS A 411 1.68 8.31 11.07
N LEU A 412 1.86 7.10 10.56
CA LEU A 412 0.85 6.42 9.76
C LEU A 412 0.07 5.43 10.63
N ILE A 413 -1.25 5.57 10.66
CA ILE A 413 -2.15 4.75 11.47
C ILE A 413 -3.22 4.14 10.58
N ARG A 414 -3.29 2.81 10.54
CA ARG A 414 -4.35 2.06 9.85
C ARG A 414 -5.44 1.67 10.85
N ILE A 415 -6.62 2.25 10.72
CA ILE A 415 -7.79 1.87 11.52
C ILE A 415 -8.48 0.66 10.85
N PRO A 416 -8.69 -0.46 11.57
CA PRO A 416 -9.43 -1.60 11.05
C PRO A 416 -10.85 -1.23 10.62
N ASP A 417 -11.32 -1.77 9.50
CA ASP A 417 -12.68 -1.50 8.99
C ASP A 417 -13.73 -2.45 9.60
N ARG A 418 -13.27 -3.60 10.11
CA ARG A 418 -14.05 -4.65 10.75
C ARG A 418 -13.55 -4.90 12.15
N ALA A 419 -14.50 -5.22 13.02
CA ALA A 419 -14.23 -5.77 14.33
C ALA A 419 -13.30 -6.99 14.22
N SER A 420 -12.14 -6.93 14.88
CA SER A 420 -11.33 -8.12 15.11
C SER A 420 -12.02 -8.98 16.17
N ARG A 421 -11.75 -10.30 16.22
CA ARG A 421 -12.25 -11.14 17.32
C ARG A 421 -11.76 -10.69 18.70
N ASN A 422 -10.73 -9.85 18.76
CA ASN A 422 -10.12 -9.35 19.97
C ASN A 422 -10.02 -7.82 19.94
N GLU A 423 -11.13 -7.12 20.14
CA GLU A 423 -11.20 -5.64 20.13
C GLU A 423 -10.47 -4.98 21.32
N GLN A 424 -9.94 -5.76 22.25
CA GLN A 424 -9.34 -5.22 23.48
C GLN A 424 -8.13 -4.34 23.19
N TRP A 425 -7.26 -4.73 22.26
CA TRP A 425 -6.08 -3.92 21.91
C TRP A 425 -6.44 -2.59 21.24
N LEU A 426 -7.58 -2.51 20.54
CA LEU A 426 -8.03 -1.26 19.92
C LEU A 426 -8.48 -0.24 20.95
N THR A 427 -9.07 -0.69 22.06
CA THR A 427 -9.78 0.19 23.00
C THR A 427 -9.12 0.30 24.36
N SER A 428 -8.17 -0.58 24.71
CA SER A 428 -7.59 -0.64 26.05
C SER A 428 -6.87 0.65 26.42
N GLY A 429 -6.02 1.20 25.54
CA GLY A 429 -5.19 2.36 25.85
C GLY A 429 -4.22 2.17 27.02
N VAL A 430 -3.97 0.93 27.47
CA VAL A 430 -3.05 0.61 28.58
C VAL A 430 -1.88 -0.18 28.03
N ILE A 431 -0.67 0.32 28.24
CA ILE A 431 0.56 -0.39 27.88
C ILE A 431 0.83 -1.49 28.91
N ARG A 432 0.96 -2.73 28.44
CA ARG A 432 1.14 -3.97 29.24
C ARG A 432 2.54 -4.54 29.18
N TYR A 433 3.33 -4.15 28.18
CA TYR A 433 4.68 -4.64 27.97
C TYR A 433 5.62 -3.46 27.79
N ALA A 434 6.74 -3.45 28.52
CA ALA A 434 7.74 -2.40 28.40
C ALA A 434 8.64 -2.65 27.18
N ASN A 435 8.83 -1.64 26.34
CA ASN A 435 9.73 -1.66 25.18
C ASN A 435 10.55 -0.35 25.12
N GLU A 436 11.45 -0.25 24.15
CA GLU A 436 12.35 0.89 23.97
C GLU A 436 11.66 2.25 23.74
N TRP A 437 10.37 2.24 23.38
CA TRP A 437 9.58 3.45 23.17
C TRP A 437 8.84 3.92 24.41
N VAL A 438 8.76 3.09 25.46
CA VAL A 438 7.97 3.37 26.66
C VAL A 438 8.91 3.89 27.76
N PRO A 439 8.91 5.22 28.03
CA PRO A 439 9.86 5.82 28.98
C PRO A 439 9.61 5.41 30.45
N GLY A 440 8.41 4.91 30.76
CA GLY A 440 7.98 4.58 32.13
C GLY A 440 8.14 3.11 32.53
N ARG A 441 7.78 2.81 33.79
CA ARG A 441 7.64 1.44 34.29
C ARG A 441 6.30 0.83 33.89
N VAL A 442 6.32 -0.45 33.57
CA VAL A 442 5.12 -1.26 33.29
C VAL A 442 5.07 -2.39 34.32
N PRO A 443 3.89 -2.78 34.86
CA PRO A 443 3.81 -3.89 35.80
C PRO A 443 4.46 -5.16 35.25
N GLY A 444 5.39 -5.76 36.02
CA GLY A 444 6.14 -6.96 35.63
C GLY A 444 7.44 -6.71 34.86
N ASP A 445 7.79 -5.46 34.55
CA ASP A 445 8.95 -5.11 33.73
C ASP A 445 10.32 -5.27 34.44
N GLN A 446 10.32 -5.83 35.66
CA GLN A 446 11.54 -6.08 36.44
C GLN A 446 12.42 -7.16 35.81
N LEU A 447 11.86 -7.96 34.90
CA LEU A 447 12.52 -9.08 34.21
C LEU A 447 12.22 -9.05 32.70
N PRO A 448 13.11 -9.60 31.86
CA PRO A 448 12.83 -9.81 30.45
C PRO A 448 11.72 -10.86 30.25
N TRP A 449 10.94 -10.72 29.17
CA TRP A 449 9.81 -11.60 28.83
C TRP A 449 10.21 -13.07 28.74
N ILE A 450 11.42 -13.35 28.23
CA ILE A 450 11.94 -14.72 28.12
C ILE A 450 12.13 -15.40 29.49
N LEU A 451 12.20 -14.61 30.58
CA LEU A 451 12.31 -15.07 31.97
C LEU A 451 11.02 -14.86 32.77
N GLY A 452 9.88 -14.59 32.11
CA GLY A 452 8.58 -14.47 32.76
C GLY A 452 8.22 -13.07 33.28
N GLY A 453 9.00 -12.03 32.95
CA GLY A 453 8.64 -10.62 33.25
C GLY A 453 7.59 -10.06 32.28
N THR A 454 7.60 -8.75 32.02
CA THR A 454 6.81 -8.10 30.93
C THR A 454 7.66 -7.14 30.09
N CYS A 455 8.99 -7.17 30.26
CA CYS A 455 9.91 -6.36 29.50
C CYS A 455 10.32 -7.04 28.20
N VAL A 456 10.13 -6.38 27.07
CA VAL A 456 10.55 -6.81 25.73
C VAL A 456 11.52 -5.81 25.10
N HIS A 457 12.28 -5.08 25.92
CA HIS A 457 13.38 -4.27 25.42
C HIS A 457 14.45 -5.14 24.73
N PRO A 458 15.13 -4.61 23.69
CA PRO A 458 16.39 -5.17 23.22
C PRO A 458 17.41 -5.33 24.37
N PRO A 459 18.27 -6.36 24.34
CA PRO A 459 19.30 -6.58 25.36
C PRO A 459 20.39 -5.49 25.26
N THR A 460 20.15 -4.37 25.93
CA THR A 460 21.06 -3.21 26.05
C THR A 460 21.56 -3.05 27.48
N HIS A 461 22.61 -2.25 27.68
CA HIS A 461 23.09 -1.88 29.02
C HIS A 461 22.00 -1.21 29.88
N GLU A 462 21.11 -0.44 29.27
CA GLU A 462 20.01 0.20 29.98
C GLU A 462 18.97 -0.82 30.47
N ALA A 463 18.56 -1.75 29.60
CA ALA A 463 17.64 -2.83 29.99
C ALA A 463 18.24 -3.68 31.12
N LEU A 464 19.51 -4.07 31.01
CA LEU A 464 20.19 -4.84 32.06
C LEU A 464 20.27 -4.09 33.38
N ARG A 465 20.67 -2.80 33.36
CA ARG A 465 20.69 -1.96 34.57
C ARG A 465 19.31 -1.86 35.23
N ARG A 466 18.24 -1.80 34.43
CA ARG A 466 16.86 -1.79 34.95
C ARG A 466 16.49 -3.08 35.68
N TYR A 467 16.93 -4.23 35.17
CA TYR A 467 16.73 -5.52 35.84
C TYR A 467 17.53 -5.61 37.14
N GLN A 468 18.81 -5.20 37.09
CA GLN A 468 19.72 -5.18 38.25
C GLN A 468 19.24 -4.24 39.36
N ALA A 469 18.77 -3.05 39.00
CA ALA A 469 18.15 -2.11 39.94
C ALA A 469 16.87 -2.65 40.57
N SER A 470 16.17 -3.57 39.90
CA SER A 470 15.00 -4.28 40.45
C SER A 470 15.38 -5.51 41.29
N GLY A 471 16.68 -5.75 41.49
CA GLY A 471 17.20 -6.87 42.27
C GLY A 471 17.53 -8.12 41.46
N TRP A 472 17.23 -8.16 40.15
CA TRP A 472 17.36 -9.34 39.30
C TRP A 472 18.61 -9.30 38.42
N LEU A 473 19.14 -10.47 38.04
CA LEU A 473 20.26 -10.60 37.10
C LEU A 473 21.52 -9.81 37.52
N ARG A 474 21.75 -9.67 38.84
CA ARG A 474 22.86 -8.86 39.42
C ARG A 474 24.23 -9.29 38.92
N ASP A 475 24.41 -10.59 38.70
CA ASP A 475 25.69 -11.18 38.31
C ASP A 475 25.84 -11.35 36.79
N MET A 476 24.83 -10.97 36.00
CA MET A 476 24.91 -11.06 34.54
C MET A 476 25.57 -9.84 33.92
N THR A 477 26.40 -10.08 32.91
CA THR A 477 26.90 -9.06 31.99
C THR A 477 25.93 -8.84 30.84
N LEU A 478 26.16 -7.78 30.05
CA LEU A 478 25.41 -7.56 28.82
C LEU A 478 25.57 -8.73 27.84
N SER A 479 26.78 -9.29 27.74
CA SER A 479 27.06 -10.42 26.85
C SER A 479 26.25 -11.65 27.24
N ASP A 480 26.12 -11.91 28.54
CA ASP A 480 25.31 -13.03 29.05
C ASP A 480 23.84 -12.86 28.66
N LEU A 481 23.29 -11.66 28.87
CA LEU A 481 21.91 -11.36 28.49
C LEU A 481 21.69 -11.51 26.98
N GLN A 482 22.59 -10.96 26.16
CA GLN A 482 22.52 -11.11 24.70
C GLN A 482 22.59 -12.59 24.28
N GLU A 483 23.43 -13.38 24.94
CA GLU A 483 23.56 -14.81 24.65
C GLU A 483 22.27 -15.58 24.96
N LEU A 484 21.56 -15.25 26.04
CA LEU A 484 20.24 -15.85 26.30
C LEU A 484 19.27 -15.60 25.14
N TYR A 485 19.24 -14.40 24.56
CA TYR A 485 18.39 -14.12 23.40
C TYR A 485 18.86 -14.86 22.14
N ARG A 486 20.18 -15.01 21.91
CA ARG A 486 20.71 -15.81 20.79
C ARG A 486 20.34 -17.28 20.91
N LEU A 487 20.45 -17.86 22.11
CA LEU A 487 20.07 -19.24 22.40
C LEU A 487 18.57 -19.49 22.16
N GLU A 488 17.72 -18.49 22.36
CA GLU A 488 16.30 -18.54 22.03
C GLU A 488 15.99 -18.29 20.53
N GLY A 489 17.02 -17.96 19.74
CA GLY A 489 16.91 -17.61 18.33
C GLY A 489 16.17 -16.28 18.12
N ILE A 490 16.29 -15.34 19.06
CA ILE A 490 15.64 -14.03 19.02
C ILE A 490 16.62 -12.97 18.51
N SER A 491 16.22 -12.28 17.46
CA SER A 491 16.87 -11.08 16.92
C SER A 491 16.34 -9.82 17.60
N TRP A 492 17.13 -8.76 17.67
CA TRP A 492 16.71 -7.51 18.32
C TRP A 492 17.10 -6.23 17.58
N ASP A 493 17.76 -6.37 16.45
CA ASP A 493 18.01 -5.29 15.51
C ASP A 493 17.47 -5.69 14.13
N ILE A 494 17.15 -4.69 13.32
CA ILE A 494 16.59 -4.92 11.98
C ILE A 494 17.67 -5.35 10.96
N GLU A 495 18.94 -5.05 11.24
CA GLU A 495 20.07 -5.33 10.35
C GLU A 495 20.37 -6.84 10.30
N SER A 496 20.35 -7.50 11.46
CA SER A 496 20.49 -8.95 11.62
C SER A 496 19.36 -9.74 10.98
N THR A 497 18.23 -9.10 10.70
CA THR A 497 17.11 -9.72 9.99
C THR A 497 17.07 -9.40 8.50
N GLY A 498 18.13 -8.80 7.95
CA GLY A 498 18.23 -8.44 6.54
C GLY A 498 17.35 -7.24 6.16
N GLY A 499 17.15 -6.30 7.10
CA GLY A 499 16.35 -5.09 6.89
C GLY A 499 14.85 -5.30 7.05
N ILE A 500 14.39 -6.51 7.40
CA ILE A 500 12.96 -6.85 7.47
C ILE A 500 12.63 -7.38 8.85
N ALA A 501 11.75 -6.70 9.58
CA ALA A 501 11.31 -7.14 10.88
C ALA A 501 10.68 -8.54 10.77
N ARG A 502 11.06 -9.49 11.62
CA ARG A 502 10.38 -10.78 11.70
C ARG A 502 9.10 -10.65 12.53
N GLY A 503 8.39 -11.75 12.77
CA GLY A 503 7.30 -11.74 13.75
C GLY A 503 7.84 -11.35 15.13
N HIS A 504 7.11 -10.53 15.87
CA HIS A 504 7.51 -10.11 17.21
C HIS A 504 7.35 -11.26 18.22
N ILE A 505 8.18 -11.34 19.26
CA ILE A 505 8.13 -12.46 20.22
C ILE A 505 6.82 -12.56 21.01
N LEU A 506 6.11 -11.44 21.19
CA LEU A 506 4.80 -11.43 21.85
C LEU A 506 3.74 -12.21 21.03
N GLU A 507 3.97 -12.38 19.74
CA GLU A 507 3.09 -13.14 18.83
C GLU A 507 3.71 -14.47 18.41
N GLY A 508 4.63 -14.98 19.22
CA GLY A 508 5.31 -16.26 18.96
C GLY A 508 6.42 -16.17 17.89
N GLY A 509 6.80 -14.97 17.48
CA GLY A 509 7.88 -14.75 16.52
C GLY A 509 9.29 -14.91 17.10
N SER A 510 10.25 -14.22 16.48
CA SER A 510 11.69 -14.32 16.78
C SER A 510 12.42 -12.98 16.71
N SER A 511 11.69 -11.88 16.93
CA SER A 511 12.24 -10.53 16.91
C SER A 511 11.73 -9.69 18.09
N LEU A 512 12.62 -8.88 18.65
CA LEU A 512 12.31 -7.79 19.59
C LEU A 512 12.11 -6.44 18.90
N VAL A 513 12.22 -6.37 17.57
CA VAL A 513 12.04 -5.11 16.86
C VAL A 513 10.60 -4.67 17.02
N ALA A 514 10.37 -3.63 17.83
CA ALA A 514 9.05 -3.09 18.05
C ALA A 514 8.61 -2.25 16.84
N PRO A 515 7.34 -2.31 16.46
CA PRO A 515 6.78 -1.30 15.57
C PRO A 515 6.82 0.07 16.26
N VAL A 516 6.85 1.14 15.46
CA VAL A 516 6.84 2.51 15.99
C VAL A 516 5.55 2.78 16.79
N PRO A 517 5.61 3.63 17.83
CA PRO A 517 4.43 4.09 18.55
C PRO A 517 3.36 4.68 17.62
N ALA A 518 2.14 4.82 18.14
CA ALA A 518 0.95 5.25 17.39
C ALA A 518 0.51 4.30 16.23
N SER A 519 1.25 3.25 15.89
CA SER A 519 0.82 2.28 14.86
C SER A 519 -0.16 1.22 15.38
N ALA A 520 -0.94 0.61 14.49
CA ALA A 520 -1.83 -0.49 14.85
C ALA A 520 -1.06 -1.73 15.34
N GLY A 521 0.13 -2.00 14.77
CA GLY A 521 1.02 -3.05 15.25
C GLY A 521 1.49 -2.80 16.68
N PHE A 522 1.81 -1.56 17.05
CA PHE A 522 2.18 -1.22 18.42
C PHE A 522 1.03 -1.49 19.40
N LEU A 523 -0.19 -1.06 19.08
CA LEU A 523 -1.34 -1.32 19.95
C LEU A 523 -1.56 -2.82 20.16
N ARG A 524 -1.60 -3.56 19.05
CA ARG A 524 -1.78 -5.01 19.04
C ARG A 524 -0.70 -5.75 19.83
N LEU A 525 0.55 -5.29 19.78
CA LEU A 525 1.63 -5.93 20.53
C LEU A 525 1.64 -5.52 22.01
N PHE A 526 1.48 -4.24 22.33
CA PHE A 526 1.81 -3.75 23.66
C PHE A 526 0.61 -3.46 24.56
N THR A 527 -0.64 -3.52 24.06
CA THR A 527 -1.83 -3.12 24.86
C THR A 527 -2.82 -4.23 25.17
N GLN A 528 -2.58 -5.46 24.71
CA GLN A 528 -3.34 -6.65 25.05
C GLN A 528 -2.47 -7.69 25.75
N PRO A 529 -3.05 -8.58 26.58
CA PRO A 529 -2.30 -9.69 27.15
C PRO A 529 -1.85 -10.68 26.07
N HIS A 530 -0.66 -11.23 26.24
CA HIS A 530 -0.09 -12.30 25.41
C HIS A 530 0.17 -13.56 26.24
N PRO A 531 0.12 -14.76 25.62
CA PRO A 531 0.51 -16.00 26.30
C PRO A 531 1.94 -15.91 26.81
N GLU A 532 2.19 -16.40 28.02
CA GLU A 532 3.53 -16.44 28.60
C GLU A 532 4.56 -17.06 27.64
N TYR A 533 5.76 -16.48 27.64
CA TYR A 533 6.86 -17.03 26.86
C TYR A 533 7.14 -18.48 27.28
N ARG A 534 7.44 -19.35 26.31
CA ARG A 534 7.89 -20.72 26.57
C ARG A 534 9.36 -20.85 26.17
N PRO A 535 10.29 -20.87 27.13
CA PRO A 535 11.71 -20.99 26.82
C PRO A 535 12.04 -22.23 26.00
N ARG A 536 12.84 -22.06 24.95
CA ARG A 536 13.27 -23.12 24.01
C ARG A 536 14.60 -23.73 24.47
N SER A 537 15.52 -22.92 24.95
CA SER A 537 16.84 -23.36 25.40
C SER A 537 16.80 -24.00 26.80
N PRO A 538 17.67 -24.99 27.09
CA PRO A 538 17.88 -25.49 28.46
C PRO A 538 18.31 -24.39 29.45
N GLU A 539 19.13 -23.44 29.00
CA GLU A 539 19.72 -22.37 29.80
C GLU A 539 18.66 -21.41 30.33
N VAL A 540 17.79 -20.90 29.45
CA VAL A 540 16.69 -20.00 29.83
C VAL A 540 15.66 -20.74 30.69
N ARG A 541 15.38 -22.02 30.42
CA ARG A 541 14.51 -22.84 31.29
C ARG A 541 15.06 -22.94 32.71
N ARG A 542 16.36 -23.26 32.85
CA ARG A 542 17.02 -23.36 34.15
C ARG A 542 16.98 -22.03 34.90
N LEU A 543 17.38 -20.94 34.24
CA LEU A 543 17.41 -19.61 34.83
C LEU A 543 16.02 -19.13 35.24
N ARG A 544 15.00 -19.33 34.39
CA ARG A 544 13.61 -19.01 34.74
C ARG A 544 13.14 -19.82 35.96
N GLY A 545 13.48 -21.11 36.03
CA GLY A 545 13.15 -21.94 37.18
C GLY A 545 13.79 -21.44 38.49
N GLN A 546 15.02 -20.93 38.44
CA GLN A 546 15.69 -20.31 39.60
C GLN A 546 14.95 -19.04 40.03
N ILE A 547 14.62 -18.16 39.10
CA ILE A 547 13.86 -16.92 39.38
C ILE A 547 12.47 -17.22 39.95
N GLU A 548 11.78 -18.24 39.42
CA GLU A 548 10.47 -18.66 39.93
C GLU A 548 10.55 -19.21 41.37
N LEU A 549 11.64 -19.90 41.73
CA LEU A 549 11.88 -20.34 43.11
C LEU A 549 12.14 -19.15 44.04
N GLU A 550 13.02 -18.23 43.64
CA GLU A 550 13.31 -17.00 44.40
C GLU A 550 12.05 -16.15 44.61
N LEU A 551 11.22 -16.00 43.59
CA LEU A 551 9.93 -15.29 43.68
C LEU A 551 8.95 -15.95 44.66
N ARG A 552 8.98 -17.29 44.79
CA ARG A 552 8.13 -18.01 45.76
C ARG A 552 8.63 -17.83 47.18
N GLU A 553 9.95 -17.82 47.39
CA GLU A 553 10.57 -17.63 48.70
C GLU A 553 10.38 -16.21 49.25
N HIS A 554 10.25 -15.21 48.37
CA HIS A 554 10.10 -13.79 48.75
C HIS A 554 8.65 -13.29 48.76
N ARG A 555 7.64 -14.15 48.49
CA ARG A 555 6.23 -13.77 48.68
C ARG A 555 5.89 -13.91 50.17
N PRO A 556 5.52 -12.81 50.85
CA PRO A 556 5.23 -12.81 52.29
C PRO A 556 4.00 -13.64 52.65
#